data_AF-A0A7V4ZMG1-F1
#
_entry.id   AF-A0A7V4ZMG1-F1
#
_cell.length_a   1.000
_cell.length_b   1.000
_cell.length_c   1.000
_cell.angle_alpha   90.00
_cell.angle_beta   90.00
_cell.angle_gamma   90.00
#
_symmetry.space_group_name_H-M   'P 1'
#
loop_
_entity.id
_entity.type
_entity.pdbx_description
1 polymer ?
#
loop_
_entity_poly.entity_id
_entity_poly.type
_entity_poly.pdbx_seq_one_letter_code
_entity_poly.pdbx_strand_id
1 'polypeptide(L)'
;MPQELTFRMADNFLGIERASLSNFELEDMIGELCNMVCGNFLSNLDRKSAWYMNPPTIGLVTYQDMEKEISDPSNLILKFLAEGYEIKVMVQYRG
;
A
#
# COMPACT_ATOMS: atom_id res chain seq x y z
N MET A 1 -2.40 -3.23 -5.68
CA MET A 1 -3.23 -2.14 -6.25
C MET A 1 -3.12 -2.19 -7.77
N PRO A 2 -4.17 -1.85 -8.54
CA PRO A 2 -4.06 -1.77 -10.01
C PRO A 2 -2.98 -0.78 -10.45
N GLN A 3 -2.21 -1.15 -11.48
CA GLN A 3 -1.08 -0.34 -11.94
C GLN A 3 -1.53 1.04 -12.47
N GLU A 4 -2.65 1.10 -13.17
CA GLU A 4 -3.23 2.36 -13.67
C GLU A 4 -3.50 3.37 -12.55
N LEU A 5 -4.08 2.90 -11.44
CA LEU A 5 -4.33 3.75 -10.29
C LEU A 5 -3.01 4.23 -9.65
N THR A 6 -1.98 3.39 -9.63
CA THR A 6 -0.64 3.74 -9.13
C THR A 6 -0.04 4.91 -9.92
N PHE A 7 -0.14 4.88 -11.25
CA PHE A 7 0.31 5.98 -12.10
C PHE A 7 -0.46 7.28 -11.86
N ARG A 8 -1.78 7.21 -11.71
CA ARG A 8 -2.59 8.41 -11.41
C ARG A 8 -2.28 8.99 -10.05
N MET A 9 -2.05 8.14 -9.05
CA MET A 9 -1.61 8.60 -7.74
C MET A 9 -0.25 9.29 -7.85
N ALA A 10 0.71 8.74 -8.60
CA ALA A 10 2.00 9.35 -8.81
C ALA A 10 1.90 10.72 -9.51
N ASP A 11 1.11 10.83 -10.57
CA ASP A 11 0.85 12.09 -11.28
C ASP A 11 0.28 13.15 -10.33
N ASN A 12 -0.71 12.78 -9.52
CA ASN A 12 -1.32 13.67 -8.54
C ASN A 12 -0.39 14.07 -7.37
N PHE A 13 0.44 13.13 -6.87
CA PHE A 13 1.30 13.36 -5.71
C PHE A 13 2.60 14.09 -6.06
N LEU A 14 3.20 13.75 -7.21
CA LEU A 14 4.49 14.28 -7.64
C LEU A 14 4.35 15.44 -8.64
N GLY A 15 3.17 15.61 -9.26
CA GLY A 15 2.96 16.59 -10.33
C GLY A 15 3.74 16.25 -11.60
N ILE A 16 4.07 14.97 -11.80
CA ILE A 16 4.88 14.48 -12.92
C ILE A 16 3.96 13.73 -13.89
N GLU A 17 3.90 14.22 -15.12
CA GLU A 17 3.13 13.54 -16.16
C GLU A 17 3.56 12.08 -16.32
N ARG A 18 2.58 11.20 -16.54
CA ARG A 18 2.80 9.75 -16.65
C ARG A 18 3.94 9.34 -17.59
N ALA A 19 4.11 10.03 -18.71
CA ALA A 19 5.16 9.72 -19.69
C ALA A 19 6.59 9.95 -19.15
N SER A 20 6.71 10.73 -18.08
CA SER A 20 7.97 11.11 -17.44
C SER A 20 8.25 10.34 -16.15
N LEU A 21 7.28 9.56 -15.65
CA LEU A 21 7.43 8.76 -14.44
C LEU A 21 8.28 7.52 -14.69
N SER A 22 9.39 7.42 -13.95
CA SER A 22 10.18 6.20 -13.86
C SER A 22 9.55 5.18 -12.90
N ASN A 23 9.90 3.91 -13.06
CA ASN A 23 9.50 2.86 -12.10
C ASN A 23 10.06 3.13 -10.69
N PHE A 24 11.23 3.76 -10.60
CA PHE A 24 11.84 4.11 -9.32
C PHE A 24 10.99 5.14 -8.56
N GLU A 25 10.52 6.20 -9.23
CA GLU A 25 9.66 7.21 -8.61
C GLU A 25 8.29 6.64 -8.19
N LEU A 26 7.77 5.68 -8.95
CA LEU A 26 6.55 4.97 -8.58
C LEU A 26 6.74 4.14 -7.32
N GLU A 27 7.83 3.36 -7.26
CA GLU A 27 8.15 2.57 -6.09
C GLU A 27 8.38 3.48 -4.87
N ASP A 28 9.17 4.53 -5.00
CA ASP A 28 9.42 5.48 -3.90
C ASP A 28 8.13 6.10 -3.36
N MET A 29 7.25 6.58 -4.25
CA MET A 29 5.96 7.15 -3.86
C MET A 29 5.04 6.13 -3.15
N ILE A 30 5.00 4.88 -3.63
CA ILE A 30 4.24 3.82 -2.95
C ILE A 30 4.85 3.47 -1.60
N GLY A 31 6.18 3.48 -1.48
CA GLY A 31 6.89 3.27 -0.23
C GLY A 31 6.54 4.33 0.81
N GLU A 32 6.58 5.60 0.41
CA GLU A 32 6.20 6.72 1.27
C GLU A 32 4.71 6.67 1.65
N LEU A 33 3.83 6.30 0.72
CA LEU A 33 2.41 6.08 1.02
C LEU A 33 2.23 4.98 2.08
N CYS A 34 2.92 3.85 1.94
CA CYS A 34 2.90 2.77 2.92
C CYS A 34 3.38 3.24 4.30
N ASN A 35 4.49 3.98 4.35
CA ASN A 35 5.02 4.54 5.59
C ASN A 35 4.02 5.50 6.26
N MET A 36 3.38 6.39 5.49
CA MET A 36 2.38 7.31 6.01
C MET A 36 1.16 6.59 6.57
N VAL A 37 0.64 5.59 5.86
CA VAL A 37 -0.52 4.81 6.31
C VAL A 37 -0.20 4.01 7.56
N CYS A 38 0.94 3.29 7.58
CA CYS A 38 1.35 2.50 8.73
C CYS A 38 1.69 3.37 9.95
N GLY A 39 2.40 4.48 9.75
CA GLY A 39 2.72 5.44 10.82
C GLY A 39 1.45 6.03 11.45
N ASN A 40 0.49 6.46 10.62
CA ASN A 40 -0.79 6.95 11.11
C ASN A 40 -1.57 5.86 11.86
N PHE A 41 -1.64 4.64 11.30
CA PHE A 41 -2.34 3.51 11.93
C PHE A 41 -1.76 3.18 13.31
N LEU A 42 -0.44 2.99 13.41
CA LEU A 42 0.24 2.65 14.67
C LEU A 42 0.13 3.76 15.72
N SER A 43 0.20 5.03 15.31
CA SER A 43 0.05 6.17 16.22
C SER A 43 -1.32 6.23 16.91
N ASN A 44 -2.34 5.61 16.29
CA ASN A 44 -3.68 5.51 16.84
C ASN A 44 -3.92 4.19 17.61
N LEU A 45 -3.13 3.15 17.33
CA LEU A 45 -3.28 1.84 17.97
C LEU A 45 -2.74 1.84 19.41
N ASP A 46 -1.52 2.32 19.60
CA ASP A 46 -0.92 2.42 20.94
C ASP A 46 0.15 3.52 20.98
N ARG A 47 -0.13 4.57 21.77
CA ARG A 47 0.79 5.70 21.98
C ARG A 47 1.91 5.40 22.97
N LYS A 48 1.84 4.28 23.69
CA LYS A 48 2.81 3.91 24.75
C LYS A 48 3.84 2.90 24.27
N SER A 49 3.52 2.10 23.26
CA SER A 49 4.44 1.10 22.70
C SER A 49 5.28 1.67 21.56
N ALA A 50 6.57 1.32 21.56
CA ALA A 50 7.47 1.57 20.44
C ALA A 50 7.35 0.42 19.45
N TRP A 51 6.77 0.68 18.29
CA TRP A 51 6.66 -0.29 17.20
C TRP A 51 7.85 -0.15 16.27
N TYR A 52 8.56 -1.26 16.00
CA TYR A 52 9.61 -1.31 15.00
C TYR A 52 9.00 -1.79 13.68
N MET A 53 8.97 -0.90 12.68
CA MET A 53 8.53 -1.23 11.33
C MET A 53 9.72 -1.64 10.47
N ASN A 54 9.53 -2.65 9.63
CA ASN A 54 10.44 -2.93 8.53
C ASN A 54 10.17 -1.94 7.39
N PRO A 55 11.18 -1.59 6.59
CA PRO A 55 10.97 -0.83 5.37
C PRO A 55 9.95 -1.51 4.45
N PRO A 56 9.12 -0.74 3.73
CA PRO A 56 8.14 -1.30 2.80
C PRO A 56 8.87 -2.07 1.69
N THR A 57 8.31 -3.22 1.31
CA THR A 57 8.76 -3.97 0.14
C THR A 57 7.72 -3.79 -0.96
N ILE A 58 8.19 -3.44 -2.15
CA ILE A 58 7.33 -3.05 -3.26
C ILE A 58 7.65 -3.96 -4.43
N GLY A 59 6.60 -4.45 -5.08
CA GLY A 59 6.75 -5.37 -6.18
C GLY A 59 5.46 -5.49 -6.99
N LEU A 60 5.63 -5.86 -8.25
CA LEU A 60 4.52 -6.26 -9.10
C LEU A 60 4.05 -7.65 -8.68
N VAL A 61 2.77 -7.77 -8.41
CA VAL A 61 2.12 -9.03 -8.04
C VAL A 61 1.03 -9.35 -9.05
N THR A 62 0.88 -10.63 -9.36
CA THR A 62 -0.27 -11.04 -10.18
C THR A 62 -1.54 -11.05 -9.35
N TYR A 63 -2.69 -10.97 -10.01
CA TYR A 63 -3.98 -11.10 -9.33
C TYR A 63 -4.12 -12.43 -8.59
N GLN A 64 -3.57 -13.51 -9.15
CA GLN A 64 -3.60 -14.85 -8.55
C GLN A 64 -2.76 -14.92 -7.27
N ASP A 65 -1.60 -14.27 -7.24
CA ASP A 65 -0.75 -14.22 -6.05
C ASP A 65 -1.42 -13.41 -4.93
N MET A 66 -2.06 -12.29 -5.29
CA MET A 66 -2.84 -11.51 -4.33
C MET A 66 -3.98 -12.32 -3.71
N GLU A 67 -4.76 -13.07 -4.49
CA GLU A 67 -5.89 -13.85 -3.95
C GLU A 67 -5.45 -14.96 -2.99
N LYS A 68 -4.30 -15.59 -3.24
CA LYS A 68 -3.74 -16.61 -2.34
C LYS A 68 -3.43 -16.03 -0.97
N GLU A 69 -2.76 -14.88 -0.90
CA GLU A 69 -2.41 -14.25 0.38
C GLU A 69 -3.65 -13.80 1.16
N ILE A 70 -4.69 -13.33 0.48
CA ILE A 70 -5.94 -12.84 1.08
C ILE A 70 -6.79 -13.98 1.67
N SER A 71 -6.56 -15.23 1.27
CA SER A 71 -7.41 -16.36 1.67
C SER A 71 -7.22 -16.86 3.11
N ASP A 72 -6.18 -16.41 3.81
CA ASP A 72 -5.95 -16.78 5.21
C ASP A 72 -6.99 -16.10 6.14
N PRO A 73 -7.79 -16.86 6.91
CA PRO A 73 -8.85 -16.33 7.77
C PRO A 73 -8.34 -15.51 8.96
N SER A 74 -7.04 -15.56 9.28
CA SER A 74 -6.43 -14.69 10.30
C SER A 74 -6.18 -13.27 9.83
N ASN A 75 -6.36 -13.00 8.53
CA ASN A 75 -6.12 -11.70 7.93
C ASN A 75 -7.32 -10.77 8.11
N LEU A 76 -7.08 -9.58 8.65
CA LEU A 76 -8.05 -8.50 8.56
C LEU A 76 -7.88 -7.79 7.21
N ILE A 77 -8.91 -7.83 6.37
CA ILE A 77 -8.88 -7.22 5.04
C ILE A 77 -9.85 -6.05 4.99
N LEU A 78 -9.30 -4.85 4.82
CA LEU A 78 -10.06 -3.64 4.55
C LEU A 78 -10.14 -3.44 3.04
N LYS A 79 -11.35 -3.29 2.52
CA LYS A 79 -11.60 -3.04 1.10
C LYS A 79 -12.21 -1.67 0.92
N PHE A 80 -11.73 -0.93 -0.08
CA PHE A 80 -12.29 0.36 -0.44
C PHE A 80 -12.19 0.58 -1.94
N LEU A 81 -13.05 1.44 -2.45
CA LEU A 81 -13.06 1.84 -3.86
C LEU A 81 -12.36 3.19 -4.00
N ALA A 82 -11.41 3.28 -4.91
CA ALA A 82 -10.76 4.52 -5.31
C ALA A 82 -10.80 4.64 -6.83
N GLU A 83 -11.44 5.70 -7.34
CA GLU A 83 -11.61 5.93 -8.78
C GLU A 83 -12.17 4.71 -9.56
N GLY A 84 -13.07 3.95 -8.93
CA GLY A 84 -13.66 2.74 -9.52
C GLY A 84 -12.78 1.48 -9.45
N TYR A 85 -11.59 1.57 -8.86
CA TYR A 85 -10.72 0.43 -8.59
C TYR A 85 -10.89 -0.05 -7.14
N GLU A 86 -10.96 -1.37 -6.96
CA GLU A 86 -10.90 -1.98 -5.63
C GLU A 86 -9.46 -1.97 -5.11
N ILE A 87 -9.26 -1.36 -3.95
CA ILE A 87 -8.03 -1.43 -3.16
C ILE A 87 -8.28 -2.28 -1.92
N LYS A 88 -7.28 -3.08 -1.58
CA LYS A 88 -7.30 -3.93 -0.39
C LYS A 88 -6.09 -3.58 0.48
N VAL A 89 -6.33 -3.37 1.76
CA VAL A 89 -5.30 -3.27 2.79
C VAL A 89 -5.47 -4.50 3.69
N MET A 90 -4.41 -5.29 3.76
CA MET A 90 -4.37 -6.50 4.57
C MET A 90 -3.54 -6.23 5.82
N VAL A 91 -4.10 -6.50 6.99
CA VAL A 91 -3.44 -6.37 8.28
C VAL A 91 -3.34 -7.75 8.91
N GLN A 92 -2.12 -8.16 9.21
CA GLN A 92 -1.82 -9.40 9.91
C GLN A 92 -1.19 -9.05 11.26
N TYR A 93 -1.79 -9.53 12.34
CA TYR A 93 -1.19 -9.42 13.67
C TYR A 93 -0.54 -10.76 14.04
N ARG A 94 0.78 -10.77 14.17
CA ARG A 94 1.52 -11.91 14.75
C ARG A 94 1.80 -11.57 16.21
N GLY A 95 0.88 -11.99 17.08
CA GLY A 95 1.04 -11.94 18.53
C GLY A 95 1.95 -13.03 19.05
#